data_AF-A0A7D5S5M8-F1
#
_entry.id   AF-A0A7D5S5M8-F1
#
_cell.length_a   1.000
_cell.length_b   1.000
_cell.length_c   1.000
_cell.angle_alpha   90.00
_cell.angle_beta   90.00
_cell.angle_gamma   90.00
#
_symmetry.space_group_name_H-M   'P 1'
#
loop_
_entity.id
_entity.type
_entity.pdbx_description
1 polymer ?
#
loop_
_entity_poly.entity_id
_entity_poly.type
_entity_poly.pdbx_seq_one_letter_code
_entity_poly.pdbx_strand_id
1 'polypeptide(L)'
;MRIKRALLDRLSELYAFPVPKGLVAREYEQLARQVTAESGGQPAHGEPGHVHDEHCDHGHDHEHDHDHSGTEGQEDAPVDAALSEEQRQEYQTLAERRVRLGLLLAEIGRANNLQVAPDELAKAMIAEAQKYRGQEQQVLEFLRNQPQAREALAAPILEEKVVDFILEMAQVSERVVTPDELLRDPDEETTSGDETVAP
;
A
#
# COMPACT_ATOMS: atom_id res chain seq x y z
N MET A 1 14.45 7.80 2.72
CA MET A 1 13.55 7.16 3.71
C MET A 1 13.43 7.93 5.02
N ARG A 2 14.51 8.22 5.78
CA ARG A 2 14.39 8.94 7.08
C ARG A 2 13.76 10.34 7.01
N ILE A 3 14.18 11.18 6.05
CA ILE A 3 13.64 12.55 5.92
C ILE A 3 12.15 12.55 5.54
N LYS A 4 11.76 11.70 4.58
CA LYS A 4 10.36 11.52 4.16
C LYS A 4 9.50 11.09 5.36
N ARG A 5 9.97 10.10 6.12
CA ARG A 5 9.30 9.63 7.33
C ARG A 5 9.12 10.77 8.35
N ALA A 6 10.20 11.45 8.73
CA ALA A 6 10.14 12.57 9.69
C ALA A 6 9.19 13.69 9.22
N LEU A 7 9.17 13.98 7.92
CA LEU A 7 8.22 14.94 7.35
C LEU A 7 6.77 14.47 7.50
N LEU A 8 6.45 13.24 7.10
CA LEU A 8 5.10 12.68 7.19
C LEU A 8 4.65 12.54 8.65
N ASP A 9 5.56 12.18 9.56
CA ASP A 9 5.33 12.15 11.00
C ASP A 9 4.94 13.54 11.49
N ARG A 10 5.72 14.56 11.14
CA ARG A 10 5.44 15.94 11.53
C ARG A 10 4.14 16.48 10.94
N LEU A 11 3.83 16.15 9.69
CA LEU A 11 2.56 16.55 9.05
C LEU A 11 1.35 15.90 9.76
N SER A 12 1.48 14.63 10.15
CA SER A 12 0.44 13.92 10.90
C SER A 12 0.18 14.51 12.29
N GLU A 13 1.21 15.03 12.95
CA GLU A 13 1.10 15.70 14.25
C GLU A 13 0.48 17.09 14.14
N LEU A 14 0.90 17.87 13.14
CA LEU A 14 0.47 19.26 12.97
C LEU A 14 -0.98 19.39 12.51
N TYR A 15 -1.44 18.45 11.68
CA TYR A 15 -2.77 18.52 11.06
C TYR A 15 -3.65 17.35 11.51
N ALA A 16 -4.49 17.62 12.51
CA ALA A 16 -5.52 16.68 12.96
C ALA A 16 -6.89 17.07 12.39
N PHE A 17 -7.45 16.20 11.54
CA PHE A 17 -8.80 16.35 11.00
C PHE A 17 -9.52 15.00 10.99
N PRO A 18 -10.87 14.99 11.08
CA PRO A 18 -11.64 13.77 11.06
C PRO A 18 -11.50 13.06 9.71
N VAL A 19 -11.20 11.77 9.75
CA VAL A 19 -11.10 10.93 8.56
C VAL A 19 -12.40 10.13 8.36
N PRO A 20 -12.87 9.93 7.11
CA PRO A 20 -14.05 9.13 6.85
C PRO A 20 -13.86 7.67 7.29
N LYS A 21 -14.74 7.18 8.16
CA LYS A 21 -14.67 5.80 8.70
C LYS A 21 -14.61 4.73 7.61
N GLY A 22 -15.32 4.93 6.50
CA GLY A 22 -15.30 3.99 5.37
C GLY A 22 -13.93 3.88 4.68
N LEU A 23 -13.14 4.96 4.67
CA LEU A 23 -11.77 4.91 4.13
C LEU A 23 -10.82 4.24 5.11
N VAL A 24 -10.96 4.53 6.41
CA VAL A 24 -10.19 3.88 7.47
C VAL A 24 -10.42 2.38 7.49
N ALA A 25 -11.68 1.93 7.39
CA ALA A 25 -12.01 0.51 7.33
C ALA A 25 -11.33 -0.21 6.15
N ARG A 26 -11.35 0.42 4.96
CA ARG A 26 -10.68 -0.14 3.77
C ARG A 26 -9.16 -0.22 3.93
N GLU A 27 -8.55 0.82 4.51
CA GLU A 27 -7.11 0.82 4.77
C GLU A 27 -6.73 -0.23 5.83
N TYR A 28 -7.55 -0.36 6.89
CA TYR A 28 -7.38 -1.37 7.91
C TYR A 28 -7.44 -2.79 7.33
N GLU A 29 -8.43 -3.08 6.47
CA GLU A 29 -8.53 -4.38 5.80
C GLU A 29 -7.30 -4.68 4.94
N GLN A 30 -6.75 -3.69 4.24
CA GLN A 30 -5.53 -3.85 3.43
C GLN A 30 -4.31 -4.18 4.31
N LEU A 31 -4.15 -3.44 5.41
CA LEU A 31 -3.10 -3.69 6.41
C LEU A 31 -3.20 -5.09 7.02
N ALA A 32 -4.40 -5.47 7.46
CA ALA A 32 -4.64 -6.78 8.07
C ALA A 32 -4.35 -7.93 7.10
N ARG A 33 -4.73 -7.79 5.82
CA ARG A 33 -4.43 -8.77 4.76
C ARG A 33 -2.94 -8.92 4.53
N GLN A 34 -2.21 -7.80 4.45
CA GLN A 34 -0.75 -7.83 4.24
C GLN A 34 -0.05 -8.56 5.38
N VAL A 35 -0.39 -8.22 6.62
CA VAL A 35 0.23 -8.81 7.82
C VAL A 35 -0.09 -10.30 7.95
N THR A 36 -1.33 -10.69 7.65
CA THR A 36 -1.74 -12.09 7.69
C THR A 36 -1.00 -12.91 6.63
N ALA A 37 -0.79 -12.35 5.44
CA ALA A 37 0.00 -12.98 4.38
C ALA A 37 1.48 -13.11 4.74
N GLU A 38 2.06 -12.11 5.40
CA GLU A 38 3.46 -12.12 5.86
C GLU A 38 3.70 -13.05 7.05
N SER A 39 2.70 -13.21 7.93
CA SER A 39 2.77 -14.07 9.13
C SER A 39 2.60 -15.57 8.82
N GLY A 40 2.55 -15.96 7.55
CA GLY A 40 2.34 -17.35 7.12
C GLY A 40 0.90 -17.84 7.34
N GLY A 41 -0.05 -16.93 7.57
CA GLY A 41 -1.47 -17.22 7.50
C GLY A 41 -1.83 -17.47 6.04
N GLN A 42 -1.75 -18.73 5.61
CA GLN A 42 -2.25 -19.15 4.31
C GLN A 42 -3.69 -18.60 4.18
N PRO A 43 -4.02 -17.76 3.17
CA PRO A 43 -5.40 -17.61 2.83
C PRO A 43 -5.88 -19.02 2.48
N ALA A 44 -7.01 -19.44 3.06
CA ALA A 44 -7.61 -20.74 2.79
C ALA A 44 -8.12 -20.77 1.34
N HIS A 45 -7.20 -20.77 0.37
CA HIS A 45 -7.47 -21.18 -0.98
C HIS A 45 -7.58 -22.70 -0.92
N GLY A 46 -8.83 -23.20 -0.96
CA GLY A 46 -9.08 -24.60 -1.18
C GLY A 46 -8.31 -25.05 -2.42
N GLU A 47 -7.36 -25.96 -2.24
CA GLU A 47 -6.68 -26.62 -3.34
C GLU A 47 -7.74 -27.32 -4.20
N PRO A 48 -7.86 -27.03 -5.51
CA PRO A 48 -8.52 -27.97 -6.39
C PRO A 48 -7.52 -29.11 -6.59
N GLY A 49 -7.75 -30.20 -5.87
CA GLY A 49 -7.02 -31.45 -6.07
C GLY A 49 -7.19 -31.93 -7.51
N HIS A 50 -6.26 -31.56 -8.38
CA HIS A 50 -6.15 -32.13 -9.72
C HIS A 50 -5.04 -33.18 -9.71
N VAL A 51 -5.41 -34.40 -9.32
CA VAL A 51 -4.68 -35.61 -9.69
C VAL A 51 -4.85 -35.79 -11.20
N HIS A 52 -3.80 -35.48 -11.98
CA HIS A 52 -3.71 -36.01 -13.34
C HIS A 52 -3.07 -37.38 -13.25
N ASP A 53 -3.92 -38.41 -13.17
CA ASP A 53 -3.55 -39.76 -13.58
C ASP A 53 -3.92 -39.94 -15.06
N GLU A 54 -3.15 -40.77 -15.73
CA GLU A 54 -3.08 -40.93 -17.17
C GLU A 54 -4.41 -41.38 -17.83
N HIS A 55 -4.56 -40.95 -19.09
CA HIS A 55 -5.44 -41.49 -20.13
C HIS A 55 -6.96 -41.42 -19.95
N CYS A 56 -7.58 -40.44 -20.61
CA CYS A 56 -8.91 -40.58 -21.23
C CYS A 56 -8.97 -39.76 -22.52
N ASP A 57 -8.70 -40.43 -23.64
CA ASP A 57 -9.29 -40.08 -24.94
C ASP A 57 -10.80 -40.24 -24.78
N HIS A 58 -11.60 -39.19 -24.93
CA HIS A 58 -13.00 -39.22 -25.38
C HIS A 58 -13.43 -37.80 -25.77
N GLY A 59 -13.68 -37.60 -27.07
CA GLY A 59 -14.35 -36.40 -27.56
C GLY A 59 -15.78 -36.32 -27.04
N HIS A 60 -16.12 -35.17 -26.45
CA HIS A 60 -17.51 -34.77 -26.29
C HIS A 60 -17.62 -33.27 -26.46
N ASP A 61 -18.21 -32.88 -27.59
CA ASP A 61 -18.79 -31.56 -27.80
C ASP A 61 -19.93 -31.38 -26.78
N HIS A 62 -19.74 -30.49 -25.82
CA HIS A 62 -20.83 -29.96 -25.00
C HIS A 62 -20.78 -28.44 -25.01
N GLU A 63 -21.77 -27.85 -25.68
CA GLU A 63 -22.13 -26.44 -25.54
C GLU A 63 -22.42 -26.15 -24.06
N HIS A 64 -21.51 -25.41 -23.41
CA HIS A 64 -21.72 -24.92 -22.06
C HIS A 64 -22.35 -23.52 -22.13
N ASP A 65 -23.66 -23.47 -22.00
CA ASP A 65 -24.39 -22.26 -21.59
C ASP A 65 -23.97 -21.94 -20.14
N HIS A 66 -23.04 -21.01 -19.97
CA HIS A 66 -22.68 -20.48 -18.66
C HIS A 66 -23.60 -19.32 -18.30
N ASP A 67 -24.70 -19.64 -17.61
CA ASP A 67 -25.43 -18.70 -16.78
C ASP A 67 -24.53 -18.28 -15.60
N HIS A 68 -24.04 -17.04 -15.64
CA HIS A 68 -23.40 -16.40 -14.49
C HIS A 68 -24.47 -15.81 -13.57
N SER A 69 -25.21 -16.67 -12.88
CA SER A 69 -26.09 -16.27 -11.80
C SER A 69 -25.44 -16.53 -10.43
N GLY A 70 -25.05 -15.44 -9.77
CA GLY A 70 -25.00 -15.32 -8.31
C GLY A 70 -23.93 -16.13 -7.59
N THR A 71 -22.70 -15.59 -7.50
CA THR A 71 -21.83 -15.93 -6.35
C THR A 71 -22.39 -15.24 -5.11
N GLU A 72 -23.38 -15.88 -4.48
CA GLU A 72 -23.86 -15.53 -3.15
C GLU A 72 -22.85 -16.01 -2.10
N GLY A 73 -22.35 -15.08 -1.29
CA GLY A 73 -22.10 -15.33 0.13
C GLY A 73 -20.91 -16.21 0.52
N GLN A 74 -19.71 -15.96 0.00
CA GLN A 74 -18.52 -16.33 0.78
C GLN A 74 -18.36 -15.29 1.89
N GLU A 75 -18.94 -15.55 3.06
CA GLU A 75 -18.55 -14.85 4.30
C GLU A 75 -17.12 -15.32 4.63
N ASP A 76 -16.14 -14.70 3.98
CA ASP A 76 -14.75 -14.84 4.33
C ASP A 76 -14.60 -14.54 5.82
N ALA A 77 -13.90 -15.43 6.54
CA ALA A 77 -13.56 -15.19 7.93
C ALA A 77 -12.96 -13.78 8.11
N PRO A 78 -13.19 -13.11 9.26
CA PRO A 78 -12.68 -11.76 9.49
C PRO A 78 -11.19 -11.68 9.13
N VAL A 79 -10.80 -10.69 8.32
CA VAL A 79 -9.42 -10.54 7.82
C VAL A 79 -8.37 -10.35 8.93
N ASP A 80 -8.84 -10.03 10.13
CA ASP A 80 -8.09 -9.79 11.37
C ASP A 80 -8.27 -10.93 12.41
N ALA A 81 -8.83 -12.09 12.01
CA ALA A 81 -9.08 -13.21 12.90
C ALA A 81 -7.80 -13.71 13.61
N ALA A 82 -6.64 -13.58 12.95
CA ALA A 82 -5.34 -13.97 13.49
C ALA A 82 -4.67 -12.90 14.38
N LEU A 83 -5.24 -11.69 14.47
CA LEU A 83 -4.65 -10.55 15.19
C LEU A 83 -5.14 -10.49 16.65
N SER A 84 -4.23 -10.19 17.57
CA SER A 84 -4.56 -9.87 18.96
C SER A 84 -5.33 -8.55 19.05
N GLU A 85 -6.03 -8.30 20.17
CA GLU A 85 -6.77 -7.05 20.37
C GLU A 85 -5.84 -5.81 20.31
N GLU A 86 -4.63 -5.94 20.87
CA GLU A 86 -3.59 -4.91 20.80
C GLU A 86 -3.16 -4.63 19.36
N GLN A 87 -2.86 -5.67 18.58
CA GLN A 87 -2.51 -5.54 17.17
C GLN A 87 -3.64 -4.88 16.37
N ARG A 88 -4.90 -5.24 16.65
CA ARG A 88 -6.04 -4.62 15.99
C ARG A 88 -6.10 -3.11 16.27
N GLN A 89 -5.86 -2.69 17.51
CA GLN A 89 -5.83 -1.27 17.87
C GLN A 89 -4.65 -0.53 17.21
N GLU A 90 -3.48 -1.16 17.13
CA GLU A 90 -2.31 -0.59 16.43
C GLU A 90 -2.60 -0.40 14.94
N TYR A 91 -3.12 -1.42 14.26
CA TYR A 91 -3.46 -1.32 12.84
C TYR A 91 -4.62 -0.36 12.59
N GLN A 92 -5.57 -0.23 13.51
CA GLN A 92 -6.63 0.78 13.46
C GLN A 92 -6.01 2.19 13.46
N THR A 93 -5.09 2.44 14.41
CA THR A 93 -4.37 3.72 14.54
C THR A 93 -3.53 4.00 13.29
N LEU A 94 -2.84 2.99 12.77
CA LEU A 94 -2.06 3.09 11.54
C LEU A 94 -2.93 3.41 10.33
N ALA A 95 -4.09 2.75 10.20
CA ALA A 95 -5.05 3.00 9.12
C ALA A 95 -5.56 4.44 9.14
N GLU A 96 -5.97 4.95 10.31
CA GLU A 96 -6.40 6.33 10.47
C GLU A 96 -5.32 7.32 10.04
N ARG A 97 -4.08 7.05 10.46
CA ARG A 97 -2.92 7.87 10.15
C ARG A 97 -2.62 7.89 8.65
N ARG A 98 -2.61 6.73 7.99
CA ARG A 98 -2.38 6.61 6.54
C ARG A 98 -3.45 7.30 5.72
N VAL A 99 -4.73 7.11 6.08
CA VAL A 99 -5.84 7.78 5.40
C VAL A 99 -5.74 9.29 5.57
N ARG A 100 -5.41 9.77 6.77
CA ARG A 100 -5.23 11.21 7.02
C ARG A 100 -4.10 11.79 6.15
N LEU A 101 -2.95 11.15 6.15
CA LEU A 101 -1.79 11.59 5.36
C LEU A 101 -2.11 11.55 3.86
N GLY A 102 -2.71 10.47 3.36
CA GLY A 102 -3.10 10.37 1.95
C GLY A 102 -4.04 11.49 1.51
N LEU A 103 -5.04 11.82 2.33
CA LEU A 103 -5.96 12.93 2.07
C LEU A 103 -5.24 14.29 2.09
N LEU A 104 -4.34 14.50 3.06
CA LEU A 104 -3.56 15.73 3.18
C LEU A 104 -2.64 15.92 1.97
N LEU A 105 -1.89 14.89 1.58
CA LEU A 105 -0.97 14.93 0.45
C LEU A 105 -1.71 15.12 -0.86
N ALA A 106 -2.85 14.45 -1.05
CA ALA A 106 -3.70 14.64 -2.23
C ALA A 106 -4.20 16.09 -2.34
N GLU A 107 -4.59 16.70 -1.21
CA GLU A 107 -5.04 18.10 -1.18
C GLU A 107 -3.89 19.07 -1.46
N ILE A 108 -2.69 18.84 -0.92
CA ILE A 108 -1.50 19.64 -1.22
C ILE A 108 -1.15 19.54 -2.72
N GLY A 109 -1.17 18.32 -3.27
CA GLY A 109 -0.94 18.08 -4.70
C GLY A 109 -1.95 18.82 -5.57
N ARG A 110 -3.24 18.74 -5.23
CA ARG A 110 -4.32 19.45 -5.92
C ARG A 110 -4.15 20.97 -5.83
N ALA A 111 -3.90 21.51 -4.64
CA ALA A 111 -3.78 22.95 -4.40
C ALA A 111 -2.59 23.58 -5.15
N ASN A 112 -1.53 22.81 -5.37
CA ASN A 112 -0.32 23.25 -6.07
C ASN A 112 -0.24 22.73 -7.52
N ASN A 113 -1.33 22.14 -8.03
CA ASN A 113 -1.43 21.58 -9.37
C ASN A 113 -0.27 20.62 -9.72
N LEU A 114 0.15 19.81 -8.73
CA LEU A 114 1.11 18.74 -8.92
C LEU A 114 0.41 17.57 -9.61
N GLN A 115 0.97 17.14 -10.75
CA GLN A 115 0.41 16.06 -11.56
C GLN A 115 1.52 15.07 -11.90
N VAL A 116 1.14 13.79 -11.96
CA VAL A 116 2.03 12.74 -12.45
C VAL A 116 2.14 12.86 -13.97
N ALA A 117 3.35 13.07 -14.46
CA ALA A 117 3.59 13.19 -15.89
C ALA A 117 3.39 11.83 -16.59
N PRO A 118 2.93 11.81 -17.86
CA PRO A 118 2.75 10.56 -18.60
C PRO A 118 4.01 9.68 -18.64
N ASP A 119 5.19 10.30 -18.74
CA ASP A 119 6.47 9.58 -18.77
C ASP A 119 6.83 8.94 -17.43
N GLU A 120 6.45 9.57 -16.31
CA GLU A 120 6.65 9.01 -14.96
C GLU A 120 5.76 7.77 -14.78
N LEU A 121 4.50 7.87 -15.20
CA LEU A 121 3.58 6.75 -15.16
C LEU A 121 4.02 5.60 -16.09
N ALA A 122 4.49 5.92 -17.30
CA ALA A 122 5.01 4.91 -18.22
C ALA A 122 6.23 4.16 -17.65
N LYS A 123 7.15 4.88 -17.00
CA LYS A 123 8.29 4.27 -16.29
C LYS A 123 7.83 3.36 -15.15
N ALA A 124 6.85 3.81 -14.36
CA ALA A 124 6.30 3.01 -13.27
C ALA A 124 5.63 1.72 -13.78
N MET A 125 4.91 1.80 -14.90
CA MET A 125 4.30 0.60 -15.52
C MET A 125 5.36 -0.41 -15.98
N ILE A 126 6.47 0.05 -16.57
CA ILE A 126 7.57 -0.82 -16.97
C ILE A 126 8.23 -1.45 -15.75
N ALA A 127 8.51 -0.66 -14.70
CA ALA A 127 9.09 -1.15 -13.46
C ALA A 127 8.18 -2.17 -12.77
N GLU A 128 6.86 -1.96 -12.80
CA GLU A 128 5.88 -2.92 -12.26
C GLU A 128 5.91 -4.22 -13.05
N ALA A 129 5.84 -4.15 -14.38
CA ALA A 129 5.88 -5.33 -15.23
C ALA A 129 7.16 -6.16 -15.06
N GLN A 130 8.31 -5.52 -14.83
CA GLN A 130 9.59 -6.19 -14.59
C GLN A 130 9.60 -7.09 -13.33
N LYS A 131 8.69 -6.88 -12.38
CA LYS A 131 8.52 -7.77 -11.22
C LYS A 131 7.98 -9.15 -11.62
N TYR A 132 7.32 -9.25 -12.77
CA TYR A 132 6.61 -10.44 -13.25
C TYR A 132 7.33 -11.08 -14.45
N ARG A 133 8.44 -11.77 -14.18
CA ARG A 133 9.27 -12.39 -15.23
C ARG A 133 8.49 -13.38 -16.09
N GLY A 134 8.56 -13.23 -17.41
CA GLY A 134 7.87 -14.07 -18.39
C GLY A 134 6.40 -13.71 -18.63
N GLN A 135 5.86 -12.72 -17.91
CA GLN A 135 4.48 -12.22 -18.05
C GLN A 135 4.43 -10.70 -18.25
N GLU A 136 5.58 -10.06 -18.51
CA GLU A 136 5.73 -8.61 -18.53
C GLU A 136 4.77 -7.94 -19.53
N GLN A 137 4.59 -8.54 -20.70
CA GLN A 137 3.69 -8.03 -21.74
C GLN A 137 2.22 -8.03 -21.30
N GLN A 138 1.78 -9.10 -20.61
CA GLN A 138 0.40 -9.22 -20.11
C GLN A 138 0.14 -8.20 -19.00
N VAL A 139 1.11 -7.98 -18.11
CA VAL A 139 1.02 -6.96 -17.05
C VAL A 139 0.98 -5.55 -17.65
N LEU A 140 1.82 -5.26 -18.64
CA LEU A 140 1.79 -3.97 -19.32
C LEU A 140 0.44 -3.72 -20.03
N GLU A 141 -0.11 -4.73 -20.68
CA GLU A 141 -1.40 -4.64 -21.35
C GLU A 141 -2.54 -4.43 -20.34
N PHE A 142 -2.55 -5.20 -19.25
CA PHE A 142 -3.47 -5.03 -18.14
C PHE A 142 -3.43 -3.60 -17.60
N LEU A 143 -2.24 -3.08 -17.28
CA LEU A 143 -2.07 -1.71 -16.79
C LEU A 143 -2.55 -0.69 -17.83
N ARG A 144 -2.27 -0.86 -19.13
CA ARG A 144 -2.76 0.08 -20.16
C ARG A 144 -4.29 0.13 -20.23
N ASN A 145 -4.92 -1.04 -20.16
CA ASN A 145 -6.36 -1.20 -20.37
C ASN A 145 -7.20 -0.98 -19.10
N GLN A 146 -6.58 -0.96 -17.92
CA GLN A 146 -7.27 -0.74 -16.65
C GLN A 146 -6.88 0.61 -16.02
N PRO A 147 -7.70 1.67 -16.17
CA PRO A 147 -7.43 2.98 -15.59
C PRO A 147 -7.23 2.94 -14.07
N GLN A 148 -7.99 2.11 -13.35
CA GLN A 148 -7.87 1.95 -11.90
C GLN A 148 -6.50 1.39 -11.49
N ALA A 149 -5.97 0.44 -12.26
CA ALA A 149 -4.64 -0.12 -11.99
C ALA A 149 -3.51 0.91 -12.25
N ARG A 150 -3.71 1.82 -13.22
CA ARG A 150 -2.79 2.94 -13.46
C ARG A 150 -2.82 3.95 -12.33
N GLU A 151 -3.99 4.24 -11.80
CA GLU A 151 -4.15 5.17 -10.68
C GLU A 151 -3.41 4.66 -9.43
N ALA A 152 -3.43 3.35 -9.20
CA ALA A 152 -2.66 2.71 -8.13
C ALA A 152 -1.14 2.93 -8.27
N LEU A 153 -0.62 3.04 -9.50
CA LEU A 153 0.77 3.40 -9.76
C LEU A 153 1.03 4.90 -9.64
N ALA A 154 0.02 5.74 -9.90
CA ALA A 154 0.15 7.19 -9.83
C ALA A 154 0.24 7.70 -8.38
N ALA A 155 -0.50 7.09 -7.45
CA ALA A 155 -0.57 7.56 -6.07
C ALA A 155 0.80 7.63 -5.36
N PRO A 156 1.66 6.59 -5.39
CA PRO A 156 3.01 6.67 -4.82
C PRO A 156 3.89 7.73 -5.50
N ILE A 157 3.74 7.91 -6.83
CA ILE A 157 4.52 8.92 -7.57
C ILE A 157 4.10 10.32 -7.14
N LEU A 158 2.79 10.57 -7.04
CA LEU A 158 2.28 11.86 -6.58
C LEU A 158 2.73 12.16 -5.15
N GLU A 159 2.72 11.17 -4.26
CA GLU A 159 3.24 11.31 -2.90
C GLU A 159 4.71 11.76 -2.88
N GLU A 160 5.59 11.11 -3.65
CA GLU A 160 7.00 11.54 -3.74
C GLU A 160 7.11 12.99 -4.24
N LYS A 161 6.37 13.35 -5.29
CA LYS A 161 6.38 14.72 -5.83
C LYS A 161 5.91 15.75 -4.82
N VAL A 162 4.88 15.44 -4.03
CA VAL A 162 4.37 16.32 -2.97
C VAL A 162 5.41 16.47 -1.86
N VAL A 163 6.06 15.37 -1.47
CA VAL A 163 7.14 15.39 -0.47
C VAL A 163 8.29 16.27 -0.95
N ASP A 164 8.75 16.08 -2.18
CA ASP A 164 9.83 16.87 -2.78
C ASP A 164 9.44 18.36 -2.80
N PHE A 165 8.23 18.69 -3.23
CA PHE A 165 7.71 20.06 -3.22
C PHE A 165 7.71 20.70 -1.82
N ILE A 166 7.32 19.95 -0.78
CA ILE A 166 7.34 20.44 0.60
C ILE A 166 8.78 20.66 1.06
N LEU A 167 9.70 19.75 0.72
CA LEU A 167 11.11 19.84 1.09
C LEU A 167 11.80 21.04 0.42
N GLU A 168 11.44 21.39 -0.82
CA GLU A 168 11.94 22.58 -1.51
C GLU A 168 11.57 23.89 -0.80
N MET A 169 10.45 23.91 -0.07
CA MET A 169 10.02 25.06 0.73
C MET A 169 10.48 25.00 2.19
N ALA A 170 10.92 23.83 2.66
CA ALA A 170 11.32 23.61 4.03
C ALA A 170 12.77 24.05 4.27
N GLN A 171 13.06 24.44 5.51
CA GLN A 171 14.45 24.63 5.92
C GLN A 171 15.08 23.27 6.23
N VAL A 172 15.94 22.80 5.32
CA VAL A 172 16.64 21.51 5.47
C VAL A 172 18.05 21.76 6.03
N SER A 173 18.41 21.05 7.10
CA SER A 173 19.73 21.09 7.71
C SER A 173 20.39 19.73 7.71
N GLU A 174 21.70 19.69 7.48
CA GLU A 174 22.50 18.46 7.55
C GLU A 174 23.03 18.23 8.97
N ARG A 175 22.97 16.98 9.43
CA ARG A 175 23.56 16.55 10.71
C ARG A 175 24.48 15.37 10.47
N VAL A 176 25.70 15.44 10.99
CA VAL A 176 26.63 14.31 10.98
C VAL A 176 26.17 13.30 12.04
N VAL A 177 25.91 12.08 11.61
CA VAL A 177 25.49 10.95 12.46
C VAL A 177 26.48 9.80 12.32
N THR A 178 26.57 8.96 13.34
CA THR A 178 27.37 7.72 13.23
C THR A 178 26.64 6.67 12.38
N PRO A 179 27.35 5.68 11.82
CA PRO A 179 26.71 4.57 11.12
C PRO A 179 25.68 3.83 11.98
N ASP A 180 25.97 3.60 13.26
CA ASP A 180 25.04 2.94 14.19
C ASP A 180 23.78 3.78 14.41
N GLU A 181 23.92 5.10 14.55
CA GLU A 181 22.79 6.01 14.65
C GLU A 181 22.00 6.09 13.34
N LEU A 182 22.67 5.95 12.18
CA LEU A 182 22.04 5.91 10.86
C LEU A 182 21.25 4.62 10.58
N LEU A 183 21.55 3.54 11.29
CA LEU A 183 20.89 2.24 11.14
C LEU A 183 19.82 1.96 12.20
N ARG A 184 19.83 2.68 13.33
CA ARG A 184 18.79 2.56 14.39
C ARG A 184 17.37 2.79 13.86
N ASP A 185 16.39 2.11 14.43
CA ASP A 185 14.98 2.33 14.07
C ASP A 185 14.50 3.66 14.67
N PRO A 186 13.98 4.60 13.85
CA PRO A 186 13.41 5.85 14.35
C PRO A 186 12.21 5.68 15.29
N ASP A 187 11.52 4.53 15.28
CA ASP A 187 10.45 4.26 16.26
C ASP A 187 10.96 4.08 17.70
N GLU A 188 12.23 3.68 17.89
CA GLU A 188 12.84 3.52 19.21
C GLU A 188 13.13 4.88 19.89
N GLU A 189 13.23 5.98 19.13
CA GLU A 189 13.56 7.32 19.66
C GLU A 189 12.47 7.94 20.54
N THR A 190 11.21 7.49 20.44
CA THR A 190 10.09 8.09 21.20
C THR A 190 10.13 7.83 22.71
N THR A 191 11.06 6.99 23.21
CA THR A 191 11.18 6.66 24.64
C THR A 191 12.36 7.30 25.37
N SER A 192 13.23 8.04 24.68
CA SER A 192 14.41 8.65 25.30
C SER A 192 14.53 10.14 25.00
N GLY A 193 13.91 10.93 25.88
CA GLY A 193 14.43 12.20 26.38
C GLY A 193 14.76 13.28 25.36
N ASP A 194 13.85 14.23 25.23
CA ASP A 194 14.20 15.65 25.13
C ASP A 194 15.20 16.00 26.25
N GLU A 195 16.50 15.96 25.94
CA GLU A 195 17.54 16.58 26.75
C GLU A 195 18.16 17.70 25.93
N THR A 196 17.50 18.85 26.00
CA THR A 196 18.06 20.21 25.99
C THR A 196 19.43 20.36 25.33
N VAL A 197 19.44 20.86 24.10
CA VAL A 197 20.54 21.72 23.63
C VAL A 197 19.98 23.14 23.49
N ALA A 198 20.08 23.88 24.60
CA ALA A 198 19.97 25.33 24.63
C ALA A 198 21.40 25.92 24.64
N PRO A 199 21.55 27.22 24.28
CA PRO A 199 22.42 27.73 23.22
C PRO A 199 23.93 27.69 23.47
#